data_AF-Q7NIU8-F1
#
_entry.id   AF-Q7NIU8-F1
#
_cell.length_a   1.000
_cell.length_b   1.000
_cell.length_c   1.000
_cell.angle_alpha   90.00
_cell.angle_beta   90.00
_cell.angle_gamma   90.00
#
_symmetry.space_group_name_H-M   'P 1'
#
loop_
_entity.id
_entity.type
_entity.pdbx_description
1 polymer ?
#
loop_
_entity_poly.entity_id
_entity_poly.type
_entity_poly.pdbx_seq_one_letter_code
_entity_poly.pdbx_strand_id
1 'polypeptide(L)' 'MQTDLKCAIRERDVERATDILMQLQQRMSGERVADVLLSCIERLAWHEGDEPAANWLLKNSSSAFKHRFPGA' A
#
# COMPACT_ATOMS: atom_id res chain seq x y z
N MET A 1 9.39 -6.17 6.67
CA MET A 1 9.24 -5.47 5.37
C MET A 1 7.91 -4.72 5.22
N GLN A 2 6.73 -5.37 5.17
CA GLN A 2 5.44 -4.62 5.10
C GLN A 2 5.17 -3.80 6.37
N THR A 3 5.52 -4.34 7.55
CA THR A 3 5.42 -3.60 8.83
C THR A 3 6.35 -2.38 8.85
N ASP A 4 7.55 -2.51 8.30
CA ASP A 4 8.55 -1.42 8.28
C ASP A 4 8.16 -0.30 7.33
N LEU A 5 7.60 -0.65 6.15
CA LEU A 5 7.06 0.34 5.21
C LEU A 5 5.88 1.09 5.83
N LYS A 6 4.97 0.39 6.51
CA LYS A 6 3.83 1.00 7.20
C LYS A 6 4.30 1.97 8.30
N CYS A 7 5.32 1.60 9.08
CA CYS A 7 5.89 2.50 10.09
C CYS A 7 6.53 3.73 9.46
N ALA A 8 7.33 3.58 8.40
CA ALA A 8 7.94 4.72 7.71
C ALA A 8 6.89 5.68 7.13
N ILE A 9 5.82 5.16 6.52
CA ILE A 9 4.70 5.97 6.01
C ILE A 9 4.01 6.72 7.16
N ARG A 10 3.72 6.03 8.27
CA ARG A 10 3.07 6.64 9.44
C ARG A 10 3.93 7.74 10.08
N GLU A 11 5.23 7.53 10.16
CA GLU A 11 6.22 8.49 10.69
C GLU A 11 6.50 9.64 9.71
N ARG A 12 5.94 9.59 8.49
CA ARG A 12 6.22 10.52 7.38
C ARG A 12 7.71 10.57 7.02
N ASP A 13 8.42 9.46 7.27
CA ASP A 13 9.82 9.28 6.93
C ASP A 13 9.93 8.85 5.47
N VAL A 14 10.04 9.86 4.58
CA VAL A 14 10.06 9.68 3.13
C VAL A 14 11.35 8.99 2.68
N GLU A 15 12.49 9.27 3.31
CA GLU A 15 13.77 8.66 2.96
C GLU A 15 13.73 7.16 3.25
N ARG A 16 13.32 6.78 4.45
CA ARG A 16 13.19 5.37 4.84
C ARG A 16 12.14 4.61 4.02
N ALA A 17 11.01 5.26 3.72
CA ALA A 17 10.00 4.65 2.85
C ALA A 17 10.56 4.40 1.44
N THR A 18 11.32 5.35 0.90
CA THR A 18 11.96 5.25 -0.42
C THR A 18 12.97 4.12 -0.47
N ASP A 19 13.84 4.00 0.54
CA ASP A 19 14.82 2.90 0.63
C ASP A 19 14.14 1.53 0.63
N ILE A 20 13.06 1.38 1.39
CA ILE A 20 12.30 0.12 1.45
C ILE A 20 11.67 -0.17 0.09
N LEU A 21 11.10 0.82 -0.59
CA LEU A 21 10.52 0.65 -1.93
C LEU A 21 11.58 0.29 -2.97
N MET A 22 12.76 0.90 -2.93
CA MET A 22 13.89 0.55 -3.81
C MET A 22 14.34 -0.89 -3.60
N GLN A 23 14.45 -1.34 -2.35
CA GLN A 23 14.76 -2.74 -2.05
C GLN A 23 13.68 -3.71 -2.56
N LEU A 24 12.41 -3.32 -2.51
CA LEU A 24 11.31 -4.11 -3.06
C LEU A 24 11.39 -4.17 -4.60
N GLN A 25 11.70 -3.06 -5.27
CA GLN A 25 11.85 -3.01 -6.73
C GLN A 25 12.96 -3.93 -7.26
N GLN A 26 13.99 -4.23 -6.45
CA GLN A 26 15.02 -5.22 -6.83
C GLN A 26 14.49 -6.66 -6.86
N ARG A 27 13.33 -6.93 -6.24
CA ARG A 27 12.78 -8.29 -6.02
C ARG A 27 11.44 -8.52 -6.71
N MET A 28 10.77 -7.47 -7.17
CA MET A 28 9.46 -7.56 -7.80
C MET A 28 9.26 -6.43 -8.83
N SER A 29 8.30 -6.63 -9.74
CA SER A 29 7.93 -5.61 -10.73
C SER A 29 7.40 -4.34 -10.08
N GLY A 30 7.54 -3.19 -10.76
CA GLY A 30 7.03 -1.90 -10.28
C GLY A 30 5.54 -1.92 -9.94
N GLU A 31 4.72 -2.64 -10.73
CA GLU A 31 3.30 -2.86 -10.44
C GLU A 31 3.08 -3.57 -9.10
N ARG A 32 3.83 -4.63 -8.80
CA ARG A 32 3.75 -5.32 -7.51
C ARG A 32 4.21 -4.44 -6.35
N VAL A 33 5.22 -3.59 -6.57
CA VAL A 33 5.64 -2.61 -5.54
C VAL A 33 4.54 -1.60 -5.28
N ALA A 34 3.89 -1.08 -6.33
CA ALA A 34 2.76 -0.18 -6.21
C ALA A 34 1.59 -0.82 -5.45
N ASP A 35 1.24 -2.07 -5.76
CA ASP A 35 0.20 -2.83 -5.04
C ASP A 35 0.55 -2.99 -3.54
N VAL A 36 1.81 -3.29 -3.21
CA VAL A 36 2.29 -3.40 -1.83
C VAL A 36 2.20 -2.06 -1.11
N LEU A 37 2.59 -0.97 -1.76
CA LEU A 37 2.52 0.38 -1.20
C LEU A 37 1.06 0.78 -0.92
N LEU A 38 0.17 0.60 -1.90
CA LEU A 38 -1.25 0.92 -1.78
C LEU A 38 -1.91 0.10 -0.66
N SER A 39 -1.58 -1.20 -0.56
CA SER A 39 -2.05 -2.06 0.54
C SER A 39 -1.57 -1.58 1.92
N CYS A 40 -0.36 -1.03 2.01
CA CYS A 40 0.16 -0.48 3.27
C CYS A 40 -0.57 0.80 3.67
N ILE A 41 -0.85 1.69 2.72
CA ILE A 41 -1.59 2.95 2.95
C ILE A 41 -3.04 2.65 3.34
N GLU A 42 -3.69 1.72 2.65
CA GLU A 42 -5.06 1.27 2.95
C GLU A 42 -5.17 0.76 4.40
N ARG A 43 -4.27 -0.12 4.81
CA ARG A 43 -4.23 -0.65 6.18
C ARG A 43 -3.91 0.42 7.22
N LEU A 44 -3.12 1.43 6.86
CA LEU A 44 -2.83 2.55 7.74
C LEU A 44 -4.10 3.41 7.96
N ALA A 45 -4.84 3.71 6.89
CA ALA A 45 -6.10 4.44 6.97
C ALA A 45 -7.12 3.72 7.87
N TRP A 46 -7.27 2.39 7.73
CA TRP A 46 -8.10 1.60 8.65
C TRP A 46 -7.64 1.68 10.10
N HIS A 47 -6.32 1.63 10.34
CA HIS A 47 -5.76 1.69 11.68
C HIS A 47 -5.90 3.09 12.32
N GLU A 48 -5.95 4.15 11.51
CA GLU A 48 -6.14 5.53 11.97
C GLU A 48 -7.62 5.93 12.07
N GLY A 49 -8.53 5.07 11.64
CA GLY A 49 -9.98 5.33 11.66
C GLY A 49 -10.47 6.18 10.49
N ASP A 50 -9.65 6.41 9.46
CA ASP A 50 -10.05 7.09 8.23
C ASP A 50 -10.73 6.10 7.27
N GLU A 51 -11.93 5.67 7.65
CA GLU A 51 -12.75 4.75 6.86
C GLU A 51 -13.05 5.30 5.45
N PRO A 52 -13.34 6.60 5.23
CA PRO A 52 -13.52 7.13 3.88
C PRO A 52 -12.30 6.94 2.99
N ALA A 53 -11.10 7.26 3.48
CA ALA A 53 -9.87 7.08 2.70
C ALA A 53 -9.58 5.59 2.46
N ALA A 54 -9.74 4.75 3.47
CA ALA A 54 -9.54 3.30 3.33
C ALA A 54 -10.48 2.68 2.29
N ASN A 55 -11.76 3.05 2.33
CA ASN A 55 -12.76 2.61 1.35
C ASN A 55 -12.49 3.14 -0.06
N TRP A 56 -12.04 4.39 -0.20
CA TRP A 56 -11.65 4.94 -1.50
C TRP A 56 -10.45 4.19 -2.07
N LEU A 57 -9.42 3.94 -1.25
CA LEU A 57 -8.25 3.18 -1.65
C LEU A 57 -8.65 1.77 -2.08
N LEU A 58 -9.42 1.04 -1.29
CA LEU A 58 -9.90 -0.30 -1.65
C LEU A 58 -10.61 -0.36 -3.02
N LYS A 59 -11.42 0.65 -3.35
CA LYS A 59 -12.17 0.73 -4.61
C LYS A 59 -11.30 1.09 -5.82
N ASN A 60 -10.26 1.90 -5.63
CA ASN A 60 -9.51 2.52 -6.73
C ASN A 60 -8.09 1.98 -6.92
N SER A 61 -7.49 1.38 -5.88
CA SER A 61 -6.09 0.92 -5.90
C SER A 61 -5.90 -0.52 -6.35
N SER A 62 -6.99 -1.18 -6.74
CA SER A 62 -7.03 -2.62 -6.63
C SER A 62 -7.03 -3.31 -8.00
N SER A 63 -5.82 -3.64 -8.45
CA SER A 63 -5.57 -4.82 -9.29
C SER A 63 -6.03 -6.10 -8.55
N ALA A 64 -6.01 -6.10 -7.21
CA ALA A 64 -6.46 -7.19 -6.34
C ALA A 64 -7.99 -7.32 -6.22
N PHE A 65 -8.78 -6.25 -6.35
CA PHE A 65 -10.25 -6.29 -6.34
C PHE A 65 -10.79 -6.90 -7.61
N LYS A 66 -10.15 -6.65 -8.77
CA LYS A 66 -10.43 -7.38 -10.02
C LYS A 66 -10.24 -8.90 -9.89
N HIS A 67 -9.30 -9.34 -9.06
CA HIS A 67 -9.06 -10.77 -8.81
C HIS A 67 -9.93 -11.37 -7.71
N ARG A 68 -10.38 -10.56 -6.74
CA ARG A 68 -11.22 -11.01 -5.60
C ARG A 68 -12.72 -10.93 -5.88
N PHE A 69 -13.14 -10.04 -6.80
CA PHE A 69 -14.51 -9.89 -7.29
C PHE A 69 -14.50 -9.54 -8.78
N PRO A 70 -14.39 -10.54 -9.69
CA PRO A 70 -14.51 -10.30 -11.12
C PRO A 70 -15.99 -10.09 -11.47
N GLY A 71 -16.47 -8.85 -11.47
CA GLY A 71 -17.80 -8.52 -12.00
C GLY A 71 -18.61 -7.47 -11.25
N ALA A 72 -17.97 -6.39 -10.77
CA ALA A 72 -18.67 -5.17 -10.37
C ALA A 72 -18.44 -4.06 -11.39
#